data_AF-X0PJ96-F1
#
_entry.id   AF-X0PJ96-F1
#
_cell.length_a   1.000
_cell.length_b   1.000
_cell.length_c   1.000
_cell.angle_alpha   90.00
_cell.angle_beta   90.00
_cell.angle_gamma   90.00
#
_symmetry.space_group_name_H-M   'P 1'
#
loop_
_entity.id
_entity.type
_entity.pdbx_description
1 polymer ?
#
loop_
_entity_poly.entity_id
_entity_poly.type
_entity_poly.pdbx_seq_one_letter_code
_entity_poly.pdbx_strand_id
1 'polypeptide(L)'
;MTYPRGIDISAYQASSLSFMQTKKKQGAKFAIVKLTEGTDYLNRKASAQITNGLKTFKAVGVYHFFHGYGTAEAQYFLAWVKEFGLDKSTVLAIDVEASDLPTYTTAQVNVFLKYLINHGYRNVITYGSASWFNAGRINRSALVDKHIWVAAYNNYAPGVANANAWQYTDNFYGLMLHWTSMVHYPAPRRWPSLATIKLRVYTKSALVKFMLIMIWRENPNGTFVYAKAAESMAPRLNMAKSRG
;
A
#
# COMPACT_ATOMS: atom_id res chain seq x y z
N MET A 1 -18.45 9.00 8.09
CA MET A 1 -16.97 9.08 8.10
C MET A 1 -16.49 9.02 6.67
N THR A 2 -15.73 10.02 6.20
CA THR A 2 -15.16 10.03 4.86
C THR A 2 -13.78 9.42 4.93
N TYR A 3 -13.58 8.26 4.29
CA TYR A 3 -12.28 7.59 4.28
C TYR A 3 -11.27 8.36 3.42
N PRO A 4 -9.98 8.40 3.80
CA PRO A 4 -8.96 8.98 2.94
C PRO A 4 -8.89 8.16 1.66
N ARG A 5 -8.91 8.88 0.54
CA ARG A 5 -8.89 8.31 -0.79
C ARG A 5 -7.53 8.57 -1.43
N GLY A 6 -6.98 7.61 -2.14
CA GLY A 6 -5.73 7.73 -2.87
C GLY A 6 -5.83 7.13 -4.26
N ILE A 7 -4.76 7.33 -5.03
CA ILE A 7 -4.61 6.75 -6.37
C ILE A 7 -3.52 5.68 -6.35
N ASP A 8 -3.64 4.66 -7.19
CA ASP A 8 -2.49 3.86 -7.59
C ASP A 8 -2.18 4.09 -9.08
N ILE A 9 -0.88 4.14 -9.39
CA ILE A 9 -0.36 4.55 -10.70
C ILE A 9 0.85 3.71 -11.10
N SER A 10 1.03 3.57 -12.41
CA SER A 10 2.10 2.80 -13.03
C SER A 10 2.68 3.56 -14.22
N ALA A 11 3.45 2.87 -15.06
CA ALA A 11 4.01 3.45 -16.29
C ALA A 11 2.94 3.95 -17.27
N TYR A 12 1.67 3.55 -17.14
CA TYR A 12 0.57 4.01 -18.00
C TYR A 12 0.16 5.45 -17.70
N GLN A 13 0.20 5.87 -16.44
CA GLN A 13 -0.23 7.21 -16.03
C GLN A 13 0.91 8.24 -16.17
N ALA A 14 0.56 9.53 -16.15
CA ALA A 14 1.54 10.61 -16.19
C ALA A 14 2.36 10.67 -14.89
N SER A 15 3.55 11.26 -14.97
CA SER A 15 4.45 11.46 -13.81
C SER A 15 4.66 12.93 -13.45
N SER A 16 3.97 13.85 -14.13
CA SER A 16 4.15 15.30 -13.93
C SER A 16 3.59 15.79 -12.59
N LEU A 17 4.15 16.89 -12.08
CA LEU A 17 3.63 17.55 -10.89
C LEU A 17 2.18 18.03 -11.09
N SER A 18 1.85 18.54 -12.28
CA SER A 18 0.50 18.99 -12.63
C SER A 18 -0.52 17.86 -12.55
N PHE A 19 -0.15 16.65 -13.00
CA PHE A 19 -0.99 15.46 -12.87
C PHE A 19 -1.29 15.14 -11.40
N MET A 20 -0.27 15.10 -10.54
CA MET A 20 -0.45 14.86 -9.10
C MET A 20 -1.33 15.92 -8.45
N GLN A 21 -1.11 17.20 -8.77
CA GLN A 21 -1.91 18.32 -8.27
C GLN A 21 -3.38 18.22 -8.70
N THR A 22 -3.65 17.82 -9.94
CA THR A 22 -5.01 17.55 -10.43
C THR A 22 -5.68 16.45 -9.60
N LYS A 23 -4.97 15.36 -9.31
CA LYS A 23 -5.51 14.26 -8.48
C LYS A 23 -5.76 14.70 -7.04
N LYS A 24 -4.89 15.55 -6.47
CA LYS A 24 -5.12 16.17 -5.17
C LYS A 24 -6.38 17.03 -5.14
N LYS A 25 -6.61 17.86 -6.16
CA LYS A 25 -7.84 18.66 -6.31
C LYS A 25 -9.09 17.78 -6.42
N GLN A 26 -8.96 16.60 -7.04
CA GLN A 26 -10.01 15.58 -7.11
C GLN A 26 -10.20 14.77 -5.81
N GLY A 27 -9.46 15.09 -4.74
CA GLY A 27 -9.63 14.51 -3.41
C GLY A 27 -8.60 13.46 -3.00
N ALA A 28 -7.60 13.17 -3.84
CA ALA A 28 -6.55 12.21 -3.52
C ALA A 28 -5.65 12.75 -2.39
N LYS A 29 -5.33 11.87 -1.44
CA LYS A 29 -4.52 12.17 -0.24
C LYS A 29 -3.17 11.46 -0.26
N PHE A 30 -2.99 10.45 -1.11
CA PHE A 30 -1.75 9.69 -1.29
C PHE A 30 -1.71 9.05 -2.68
N ALA A 31 -0.53 8.55 -3.06
CA ALA A 31 -0.35 7.73 -4.26
C ALA A 31 0.37 6.40 -3.91
N ILE A 32 0.00 5.29 -4.55
CA ILE A 32 0.76 4.03 -4.52
C ILE A 32 1.33 3.79 -5.93
N VAL A 33 2.65 3.74 -6.04
CA VAL A 33 3.34 3.72 -7.35
C VAL A 33 3.86 2.33 -7.67
N LYS A 34 3.60 1.81 -8.87
CA LYS A 34 4.25 0.58 -9.36
C LYS A 34 5.74 0.82 -9.38
N LEU A 35 6.50 0.06 -8.62
CA LEU A 35 7.96 0.16 -8.63
C LEU A 35 8.54 -0.92 -9.53
N THR A 36 8.19 -2.18 -9.28
CA THR A 36 8.78 -3.33 -9.98
C THR A 36 7.72 -4.36 -10.38
N GLU A 37 8.13 -5.27 -11.26
CA GLU A 37 7.39 -6.47 -11.68
C GLU A 37 8.41 -7.58 -11.93
N GLY A 38 8.13 -8.80 -11.46
CA GLY A 38 9.05 -9.91 -11.62
C GLY A 38 10.44 -9.61 -11.06
N THR A 39 11.48 -9.94 -11.82
CA THR A 39 12.87 -9.81 -11.36
C THR A 39 13.72 -8.85 -12.20
N ASP A 40 13.11 -8.19 -13.18
CA ASP A 40 13.80 -7.43 -14.22
C ASP A 40 13.10 -6.12 -14.60
N TYR A 41 11.79 -5.99 -14.38
CA TYR A 41 11.07 -4.79 -14.76
C TYR A 41 11.10 -3.72 -13.68
N LEU A 42 11.58 -2.53 -14.04
CA LEU A 42 11.45 -1.29 -13.25
C LEU A 42 10.51 -0.33 -14.00
N ASN A 43 9.54 0.25 -13.29
CA ASN A 43 8.70 1.31 -13.86
C ASN A 43 9.55 2.55 -14.17
N ARG A 44 9.76 2.82 -15.47
CA ARG A 44 10.52 3.98 -15.98
C ARG A 44 10.02 5.35 -15.47
N LYS A 45 8.78 5.45 -14.99
CA LYS A 45 8.17 6.67 -14.44
C LYS A 45 8.24 6.75 -12.92
N ALA A 46 8.67 5.70 -12.22
CA ALA A 46 8.58 5.61 -10.76
C ALA A 46 9.28 6.76 -10.05
N SER A 47 10.49 7.15 -10.46
CA SER A 47 11.26 8.21 -9.79
C SER A 47 10.51 9.55 -9.80
N ALA A 48 10.01 9.96 -10.97
CA ALA A 48 9.21 11.17 -11.11
C ALA A 48 7.84 11.06 -10.40
N GLN A 49 7.20 9.90 -10.45
CA GLN A 49 5.91 9.64 -9.77
C GLN A 49 6.04 9.72 -8.25
N ILE A 50 7.07 9.11 -7.67
CA ILE A 50 7.36 9.14 -6.24
C ILE A 50 7.73 10.56 -5.81
N THR A 51 8.66 11.20 -6.52
CA THR A 51 9.10 12.57 -6.20
C THR A 51 7.94 13.56 -6.21
N ASN A 52 7.14 13.56 -7.28
CA ASN A 52 6.00 14.48 -7.41
C ASN A 52 4.86 14.09 -6.47
N GLY A 53 4.63 12.79 -6.23
CA GLY A 53 3.69 12.29 -5.24
C GLY A 53 4.02 12.78 -3.83
N LEU A 54 5.28 12.67 -3.40
CA LEU A 54 5.75 13.17 -2.10
C LEU A 54 5.62 14.68 -1.99
N LYS A 55 5.97 15.43 -3.06
CA LYS A 55 5.78 16.89 -3.09
C LYS A 55 4.31 17.29 -2.91
N THR A 56 3.39 16.61 -3.59
CA THR A 56 1.96 16.95 -3.63
C THR A 56 1.18 16.44 -2.43
N PHE A 57 1.34 15.16 -2.09
CA PHE A 57 0.52 14.46 -1.10
C PHE A 57 1.19 14.34 0.27
N LYS A 58 2.52 14.45 0.34
CA LYS A 58 3.34 14.15 1.52
C LYS A 58 3.28 12.68 1.98
N ALA A 59 2.65 11.82 1.18
CA ALA A 59 2.52 10.38 1.44
C ALA A 59 2.52 9.61 0.11
N VAL A 60 3.44 8.64 -0.02
CA VAL A 60 3.55 7.74 -1.17
C VAL A 60 3.84 6.33 -0.66
N GLY A 61 3.14 5.34 -1.21
CA GLY A 61 3.50 3.93 -1.12
C GLY A 61 4.02 3.43 -2.46
N VAL A 62 4.55 2.21 -2.49
CA VAL A 62 4.96 1.54 -3.72
C VAL A 62 4.45 0.12 -3.76
N TYR A 63 4.24 -0.42 -4.95
CA TYR A 63 3.82 -1.80 -5.14
C TYR A 63 4.71 -2.57 -6.11
N HIS A 64 4.72 -3.89 -5.94
CA HIS A 64 5.40 -4.85 -6.79
C HIS A 64 4.39 -5.81 -7.41
N PHE A 65 4.37 -5.94 -8.74
CA PHE A 65 3.51 -6.88 -9.46
C PHE A 65 4.16 -8.28 -9.48
N PHE A 66 3.48 -9.24 -8.85
CA PHE A 66 4.07 -10.50 -8.41
C PHE A 66 3.79 -11.68 -9.35
N HIS A 67 4.82 -12.43 -9.71
CA HIS A 67 4.75 -13.61 -10.60
C HIS A 67 4.97 -14.96 -9.89
N GLY A 68 5.24 -14.98 -8.58
CA GLY A 68 5.26 -16.21 -7.77
C GLY A 68 6.62 -16.62 -7.23
N TYR A 69 7.71 -15.91 -7.58
CA TYR A 69 9.07 -16.17 -7.12
C TYR A 69 9.38 -15.37 -5.86
N GLY A 70 8.74 -15.72 -4.74
CA GLY A 70 8.69 -14.94 -3.50
C GLY A 70 10.03 -14.36 -3.04
N THR A 71 11.11 -15.15 -3.05
CA THR A 71 12.44 -14.68 -2.63
C THR A 71 13.07 -13.74 -3.64
N ALA A 72 13.13 -14.13 -4.92
CA ALA A 72 13.82 -13.37 -5.96
C ALA A 72 13.13 -12.03 -6.23
N GLU A 73 11.81 -12.04 -6.29
CA GLU A 73 11.00 -10.85 -6.48
C GLU A 73 11.09 -9.89 -5.28
N ALA A 74 11.10 -10.41 -4.05
CA ALA A 74 11.27 -9.57 -2.86
C ALA A 74 12.66 -8.94 -2.77
N GLN A 75 13.71 -9.69 -3.15
CA GLN A 75 15.07 -9.17 -3.25
C GLN A 75 15.14 -8.03 -4.27
N TYR A 76 14.58 -8.24 -5.45
CA TYR A 76 14.56 -7.24 -6.53
C TYR A 76 13.78 -5.99 -6.13
N PHE A 77 12.56 -6.15 -5.62
CA PHE A 77 11.74 -5.04 -5.15
C PHE A 77 12.44 -4.25 -4.04
N LEU A 78 12.98 -4.93 -3.02
CA LEU A 78 13.62 -4.27 -1.89
C LEU A 78 14.90 -3.54 -2.28
N ALA A 79 15.65 -4.04 -3.25
CA ALA A 79 16.83 -3.35 -3.79
C ALA A 79 16.44 -1.97 -4.34
N TRP A 80 15.38 -1.90 -5.15
CA TRP A 80 14.88 -0.63 -5.69
C TRP A 80 14.24 0.27 -4.63
N VAL A 81 13.52 -0.30 -3.65
CA VAL A 81 13.00 0.46 -2.49
C VAL A 81 14.15 1.20 -1.79
N LYS A 82 15.27 0.51 -1.54
CA LYS A 82 16.46 1.10 -0.92
C LYS A 82 17.15 2.12 -1.82
N GLU A 83 17.32 1.80 -3.11
CA GLU A 83 17.96 2.70 -4.10
C GLU A 83 17.21 4.03 -4.23
N PHE A 84 15.88 3.99 -4.11
CA PHE A 84 15.03 5.18 -4.17
C PHE A 84 14.97 5.94 -2.83
N GLY A 85 15.70 5.48 -1.80
CA GLY A 85 15.74 6.11 -0.48
C GLY A 85 14.42 6.02 0.29
N LEU A 86 13.55 5.04 -0.03
CA LEU A 86 12.28 4.85 0.66
C LEU A 86 12.52 4.22 2.04
N ASP A 87 12.16 4.97 3.08
CA ASP A 87 12.39 4.57 4.46
C ASP A 87 11.39 3.50 4.96
N LYS A 88 11.58 3.03 6.20
CA LYS A 88 10.76 1.96 6.80
C LYS A 88 9.30 2.36 7.07
N SER A 89 8.97 3.64 7.02
CA SER A 89 7.59 4.13 7.14
C SER A 89 6.80 3.98 5.84
N THR A 90 7.49 3.80 4.70
CA THR A 90 6.88 3.60 3.39
C THR A 90 5.99 2.35 3.38
N VAL A 91 4.78 2.49 2.84
CA VAL A 91 3.89 1.35 2.59
C VAL A 91 4.38 0.57 1.37
N LEU A 92 4.65 -0.72 1.55
CA LEU A 92 5.09 -1.65 0.50
C LEU A 92 3.98 -2.66 0.20
N ALA A 93 3.39 -2.58 -0.98
CA ALA A 93 2.35 -3.50 -1.41
C ALA A 93 2.92 -4.62 -2.30
N ILE A 94 2.39 -5.83 -2.14
CA ILE A 94 2.54 -6.92 -3.11
C ILE A 94 1.22 -7.06 -3.87
N ASP A 95 1.29 -7.03 -5.19
CA ASP A 95 0.15 -7.10 -6.10
C ASP A 95 0.06 -8.53 -6.68
N VAL A 96 -0.94 -9.28 -6.22
CA VAL A 96 -1.10 -10.72 -6.47
C VAL A 96 -2.28 -10.94 -7.40
N GLU A 97 -2.07 -10.70 -8.69
CA GLU A 97 -3.10 -10.83 -9.72
C GLU A 97 -2.61 -11.38 -11.07
N ALA A 98 -1.31 -11.70 -11.20
CA ALA A 98 -0.73 -12.21 -12.44
C ALA A 98 -1.37 -13.55 -12.87
N SER A 99 -1.60 -13.70 -14.18
CA SER A 99 -2.31 -14.85 -14.74
C SER A 99 -1.52 -16.16 -14.69
N ASP A 100 -0.21 -16.08 -14.56
CA ASP A 100 0.74 -17.19 -14.45
C ASP A 100 0.90 -17.69 -13.00
N LEU A 101 0.32 -17.01 -12.02
CA LEU A 101 0.34 -17.46 -10.63
C LEU A 101 -0.42 -18.79 -10.47
N PRO A 102 0.07 -19.69 -9.60
CA PRO A 102 -0.66 -20.91 -9.26
C PRO A 102 -2.02 -20.58 -8.62
N THR A 103 -2.92 -21.57 -8.57
CA THR A 103 -4.24 -21.40 -7.94
C THR A 103 -4.10 -20.89 -6.50
N TYR A 104 -3.18 -21.47 -5.71
CA TYR A 104 -2.92 -21.07 -4.34
C TYR A 104 -1.54 -20.38 -4.22
N THR A 105 -1.53 -19.09 -3.91
CA THR A 105 -0.32 -18.25 -3.97
C THR A 105 0.24 -17.91 -2.59
N THR A 106 -0.57 -18.10 -1.54
CA THR A 106 -0.28 -17.67 -0.15
C THR A 106 1.12 -18.04 0.35
N ALA A 107 1.63 -19.22 0.02
CA ALA A 107 2.95 -19.66 0.47
C ALA A 107 4.07 -18.75 -0.06
N GLN A 108 4.04 -18.42 -1.35
CA GLN A 108 5.04 -17.56 -2.00
C GLN A 108 4.85 -16.08 -1.64
N VAL A 109 3.61 -15.64 -1.47
CA VAL A 109 3.31 -14.30 -0.90
C VAL A 109 3.94 -14.16 0.49
N ASN A 110 3.83 -15.20 1.33
CA ASN A 110 4.46 -15.19 2.65
C ASN A 110 5.98 -15.15 2.62
N VAL A 111 6.62 -15.81 1.66
CA VAL A 111 8.08 -15.71 1.45
C VAL A 111 8.46 -14.26 1.15
N PHE A 112 7.73 -13.62 0.23
CA PHE A 112 7.96 -12.23 -0.14
C PHE A 112 7.79 -11.27 1.06
N LEU A 113 6.65 -11.36 1.76
CA LEU A 113 6.35 -10.51 2.91
C LEU A 113 7.35 -10.70 4.05
N LYS A 114 7.71 -11.96 4.38
CA LYS A 114 8.73 -12.26 5.41
C LYS A 114 10.05 -11.61 5.06
N TYR A 115 10.46 -11.64 3.79
CA TYR A 115 11.70 -11.01 3.37
C TYR A 115 11.69 -9.50 3.66
N LEU A 116 10.62 -8.78 3.32
CA LEU A 116 10.49 -7.35 3.62
C LEU A 116 10.49 -7.05 5.12
N ILE A 117 9.72 -7.83 5.90
CA ILE A 117 9.59 -7.68 7.36
C ILE A 117 10.93 -7.92 8.05
N ASN A 118 11.66 -8.97 7.65
CA ASN A 118 12.98 -9.30 8.20
C ASN A 118 14.02 -8.21 7.91
N HIS A 119 13.83 -7.43 6.85
CA HIS A 119 14.63 -6.26 6.54
C HIS A 119 14.10 -4.96 7.16
N GLY A 120 13.15 -5.05 8.10
CA GLY A 120 12.64 -3.93 8.88
C GLY A 120 11.51 -3.14 8.24
N TYR A 121 11.02 -3.52 7.05
CA TYR A 121 9.86 -2.89 6.43
C TYR A 121 8.59 -3.60 6.90
N ARG A 122 7.90 -3.01 7.88
CA ARG A 122 6.72 -3.61 8.53
C ARG A 122 5.38 -3.08 8.02
N ASN A 123 5.40 -1.98 7.28
CA ASN A 123 4.21 -1.41 6.64
C ASN A 123 3.98 -2.12 5.31
N VAL A 124 3.64 -3.40 5.35
CA VAL A 124 3.37 -4.22 4.16
C VAL A 124 1.86 -4.45 3.99
N ILE A 125 1.41 -4.64 2.75
CA ILE A 125 0.00 -4.93 2.45
C ILE A 125 -0.12 -5.86 1.24
N THR A 126 -1.03 -6.82 1.30
CA THR A 126 -1.30 -7.73 0.18
C THR A 126 -2.49 -7.22 -0.62
N TYR A 127 -2.28 -6.95 -1.90
CA TYR A 127 -3.34 -6.64 -2.84
C TYR A 127 -3.82 -7.87 -3.60
N GLY A 128 -5.12 -7.92 -3.88
CA GLY A 128 -5.73 -8.90 -4.77
C GLY A 128 -7.23 -8.66 -4.92
N SER A 129 -7.84 -9.32 -5.90
CA SER A 129 -9.28 -9.23 -6.11
C SER A 129 -10.08 -9.93 -5.01
N ALA A 130 -11.29 -9.44 -4.73
CA ALA A 130 -12.20 -10.07 -3.78
C ALA A 130 -12.49 -11.54 -4.12
N SER A 131 -12.56 -11.88 -5.42
CA SER A 131 -12.76 -13.27 -5.86
C SER A 131 -11.58 -14.17 -5.50
N TRP A 132 -10.33 -13.68 -5.58
CA TRP A 132 -9.15 -14.46 -5.21
C TRP A 132 -9.05 -14.69 -3.70
N PHE A 133 -9.43 -13.70 -2.89
CA PHE A 133 -9.53 -13.86 -1.44
C PHE A 133 -10.63 -14.87 -1.07
N ASN A 134 -11.83 -14.73 -1.65
CA ASN A 134 -12.97 -15.57 -1.33
C ASN A 134 -12.83 -17.02 -1.83
N ALA A 135 -12.10 -17.23 -2.94
CA ALA A 135 -11.75 -18.56 -3.44
C ALA A 135 -10.57 -19.21 -2.69
N GLY A 136 -9.96 -18.52 -1.71
CA GLY A 136 -8.83 -19.04 -0.95
C GLY A 136 -7.50 -19.08 -1.71
N ARG A 137 -7.44 -18.49 -2.93
CA ARG A 137 -6.19 -18.32 -3.68
C ARG A 137 -5.16 -17.54 -2.85
N ILE A 138 -5.66 -16.47 -2.23
CA ILE A 138 -4.96 -15.70 -1.20
C ILE A 138 -5.68 -15.92 0.14
N ASN A 139 -5.12 -16.79 0.98
CA ASN A 139 -5.70 -17.10 2.28
C ASN A 139 -5.20 -16.10 3.34
N ARG A 140 -6.04 -15.09 3.64
CA ARG A 140 -5.75 -14.06 4.64
C ARG A 140 -5.38 -14.62 6.02
N SER A 141 -6.02 -15.70 6.48
CA SER A 141 -5.73 -16.26 7.81
C SER A 141 -4.34 -16.92 7.87
N ALA A 142 -3.78 -17.30 6.72
CA ALA A 142 -2.44 -17.86 6.60
C ALA A 142 -1.37 -16.82 6.21
N LEU A 143 -1.73 -15.59 5.83
CA LEU A 143 -0.75 -14.53 5.53
C LEU A 143 0.07 -14.13 6.78
N VAL A 144 1.37 -13.87 6.63
CA VAL A 144 2.24 -13.44 7.73
C VAL A 144 1.91 -12.03 8.21
N ASP A 145 1.39 -11.19 7.31
CA ASP A 145 0.80 -9.90 7.62
C ASP A 145 -0.69 -9.91 7.22
N LYS A 146 -1.57 -9.35 8.05
CA LYS A 146 -3.03 -9.44 7.88
C LYS A 146 -3.63 -8.26 7.12
N HIS A 147 -2.81 -7.29 6.72
CA HIS A 147 -3.26 -6.13 6.00
C HIS A 147 -3.53 -6.49 4.55
N ILE A 148 -4.74 -6.20 4.09
CA ILE A 148 -5.14 -6.47 2.71
C ILE A 148 -5.77 -5.25 2.03
N TRP A 149 -5.46 -5.12 0.75
CA TRP A 149 -6.04 -4.16 -0.17
C TRP A 149 -6.84 -4.91 -1.22
N VAL A 150 -8.15 -4.72 -1.25
CA VAL A 150 -9.05 -5.58 -2.01
C VAL A 150 -9.60 -4.84 -3.22
N ALA A 151 -9.48 -5.43 -4.40
CA ALA A 151 -10.17 -4.95 -5.60
C ALA A 151 -11.58 -5.54 -5.71
N ALA A 152 -12.56 -4.64 -5.82
CA ALA A 152 -13.97 -4.97 -5.94
C ALA A 152 -14.72 -3.77 -6.56
N TYR A 153 -14.97 -3.83 -7.86
CA TYR A 153 -15.59 -2.74 -8.62
C TYR A 153 -17.11 -2.87 -8.65
N ASN A 154 -17.82 -1.75 -8.83
CA ASN A 154 -19.29 -1.69 -8.88
C ASN A 154 -20.00 -2.28 -7.64
N ASN A 155 -19.30 -2.30 -6.50
CA ASN A 155 -19.80 -2.83 -5.24
C ASN A 155 -19.94 -1.71 -4.21
N TYR A 156 -20.74 -1.94 -3.16
CA TYR A 156 -20.89 -1.01 -2.03
C TYR A 156 -19.82 -1.20 -0.94
N ALA A 157 -19.01 -2.27 -1.05
CA ALA A 157 -18.00 -2.67 -0.07
C ALA A 157 -16.92 -3.56 -0.75
N PRO A 158 -15.74 -3.75 -0.13
CA PRO A 158 -14.68 -4.61 -0.67
C PRO A 158 -15.05 -6.09 -0.78
N GLY A 159 -16.11 -6.56 -0.11
CA GLY A 159 -16.56 -7.96 -0.20
C GLY A 159 -15.66 -8.99 0.50
N VAL A 160 -14.63 -8.52 1.23
CA VAL A 160 -13.74 -9.35 2.05
C VAL A 160 -13.64 -8.73 3.44
N ALA A 161 -13.86 -9.55 4.47
CA ALA A 161 -13.88 -9.10 5.86
C ALA A 161 -12.50 -8.58 6.31
N ASN A 162 -12.51 -7.49 7.08
CA ASN A 162 -11.31 -6.83 7.60
C ASN A 162 -10.33 -6.36 6.51
N ALA A 163 -10.84 -5.96 5.35
CA ALA A 163 -10.04 -5.23 4.37
C ALA A 163 -9.58 -3.89 4.95
N ASN A 164 -8.30 -3.54 4.75
CA ASN A 164 -7.70 -2.29 5.21
C ASN A 164 -7.81 -1.20 4.14
N ALA A 165 -7.86 -1.63 2.88
CA ALA A 165 -8.00 -0.78 1.72
C ALA A 165 -8.94 -1.44 0.70
N TRP A 166 -9.68 -0.63 -0.04
CA TRP A 166 -10.63 -1.05 -1.07
C TRP A 166 -10.39 -0.27 -2.35
N GLN A 167 -10.01 -0.97 -3.42
CA GLN A 167 -10.02 -0.45 -4.77
C GLN A 167 -11.44 -0.59 -5.34
N TYR A 168 -12.14 0.53 -5.46
CA TYR A 168 -13.58 0.55 -5.79
C TYR A 168 -13.86 0.90 -7.25
N THR A 169 -12.85 1.36 -7.99
CA THR A 169 -12.93 1.69 -9.41
C THR A 169 -11.55 1.59 -10.06
N ASP A 170 -11.56 1.19 -11.32
CA ASP A 170 -10.45 1.20 -12.27
C ASP A 170 -10.53 2.36 -13.28
N ASN A 171 -11.65 3.09 -13.30
CA ASN A 171 -11.97 4.13 -14.27
C ASN A 171 -12.53 5.37 -13.59
N PHE A 172 -11.65 6.31 -13.25
CA PHE A 172 -12.03 7.60 -12.70
C PHE A 172 -11.88 8.73 -13.72
N TYR A 173 -13.03 9.26 -14.18
CA TYR A 173 -13.13 10.31 -15.20
C TYR A 173 -12.47 9.96 -16.55
N GLY A 174 -12.59 8.72 -17.02
CA GLY A 174 -12.14 8.32 -18.38
C GLY A 174 -10.63 8.18 -18.53
N LEU A 175 -9.89 8.22 -17.43
CA LEU A 175 -8.47 7.91 -17.36
C LEU A 175 -8.38 6.59 -16.61
N MET A 176 -7.79 5.55 -17.21
CA MET A 176 -7.47 4.29 -16.52
C MET A 176 -6.66 4.62 -15.27
N LEU A 177 -7.32 4.70 -14.12
CA LEU A 177 -6.80 5.22 -12.85
C LEU A 177 -7.54 4.49 -11.75
N HIS A 178 -6.77 3.80 -10.94
CA HIS A 178 -7.31 3.03 -9.86
C HIS A 178 -7.34 3.88 -8.59
N TRP A 179 -8.46 3.85 -7.88
CA TRP A 179 -8.65 4.57 -6.62
C TRP A 179 -8.86 3.62 -5.47
N THR A 180 -8.16 3.93 -4.38
CA THR A 180 -8.17 3.15 -3.16
C THR A 180 -8.70 3.97 -2.00
N SER A 181 -9.70 3.46 -1.30
CA SER A 181 -10.18 4.00 -0.02
C SER A 181 -9.65 3.15 1.12
N MET A 182 -9.09 3.74 2.18
CA MET A 182 -8.75 2.97 3.39
C MET A 182 -10.04 2.73 4.18
N VAL A 183 -10.50 1.48 4.27
CA VAL A 183 -11.77 1.13 4.94
C VAL A 183 -11.45 0.50 6.30
N HIS A 184 -12.16 0.90 7.36
CA HIS A 184 -12.19 0.16 8.62
C HIS A 184 -13.53 -0.59 8.71
N TYR A 185 -13.50 -1.92 8.62
CA TYR A 185 -14.69 -2.75 8.84
C TYR A 185 -14.58 -3.48 10.18
N PRO A 186 -15.36 -3.13 11.21
CA PRO A 186 -15.53 -4.00 12.37
C PRO A 186 -16.50 -5.12 11.99
N ALA A 187 -16.09 -6.38 12.15
CA ALA A 187 -16.95 -7.55 11.94
C ALA A 187 -18.23 -7.49 12.81
N PRO A 188 -19.36 -8.10 12.40
CA PRO A 188 -20.59 -8.07 13.19
C PRO A 188 -20.43 -8.99 14.41
N ARG A 189 -20.07 -8.43 15.56
CA ARG A 189 -20.30 -9.08 16.85
C ARG A 189 -21.74 -8.81 17.28
N ARG A 190 -22.54 -9.86 17.40
CA ARG A 190 -23.78 -9.84 18.19
C ARG A 190 -23.46 -9.25 19.58
N TRP A 191 -24.13 -8.17 19.94
CA TRP A 191 -24.05 -7.57 21.27
C TRP A 191 -24.93 -8.37 22.25
N PRO A 192 -24.46 -8.73 23.45
CA PRO A 192 -25.37 -8.98 24.55
C PRO A 192 -25.89 -7.64 25.10
N SER A 193 -27.11 -7.67 25.62
CA SER A 193 -27.84 -6.50 26.12
C SER A 193 -27.19 -5.85 27.35
N LEU A 194 -27.57 -4.59 27.56
CA LEU A 194 -27.13 -3.68 28.60
C LEU A 194 -27.33 -4.23 30.01
N ALA A 195 -26.23 -4.64 30.67
CA ALA A 195 -26.15 -4.73 32.12
C ALA A 195 -24.70 -4.49 32.60
N THR A 196 -24.50 -3.29 33.15
CA THR A 196 -23.57 -2.88 34.22
C THR A 196 -22.24 -3.63 34.38
N ILE A 197 -21.10 -3.00 34.01
CA ILE A 197 -19.80 -3.34 34.60
C ILE A 197 -19.02 -2.07 34.96
N LYS A 198 -18.67 -2.00 36.25
CA LYS A 198 -17.95 -0.94 36.98
C LYS A 198 -16.55 -0.66 36.40
N LEU A 199 -16.14 0.61 36.43
CA LEU A 199 -14.75 1.01 36.23
C LEU A 199 -13.85 0.29 37.25
N ARG A 200 -12.88 -0.47 36.76
CA ARG A 200 -11.68 -0.84 37.51
C ARG A 200 -10.46 -0.29 36.79
N VAL A 201 -9.72 0.53 37.51
CA VAL A 201 -8.37 0.98 37.15
C VAL A 201 -7.46 -0.25 37.10
N TYR A 202 -6.75 -0.44 35.98
CA TYR A 202 -5.61 -1.33 35.90
C TYR A 202 -4.35 -0.52 35.58
N THR A 203 -3.35 -0.70 36.43
CA THR A 203 -2.04 -0.08 36.42
C THR A 203 -1.12 -0.65 35.33
N LYS A 204 -0.36 0.26 34.69
CA LYS A 204 0.91 0.11 33.97
C LYS A 204 1.35 -1.32 33.57
N SER A 205 0.86 -1.84 32.44
CA SER A 205 1.66 -2.56 31.42
C SER A 205 0.80 -2.86 30.17
N ALA A 206 0.43 -1.83 29.41
CA ALA A 206 -0.27 -1.99 28.13
C ALA A 206 -0.10 -0.73 27.27
N LEU A 207 1.12 -0.43 26.83
CA LEU A 207 1.39 0.76 25.99
C LEU A 207 2.15 0.45 24.68
N VAL A 208 2.09 -0.78 24.18
CA VAL A 208 2.70 -1.17 22.89
C VAL A 208 1.67 -1.71 21.89
N LYS A 209 0.40 -1.28 21.94
CA LYS A 209 -0.64 -1.80 21.02
C LYS A 209 -1.47 -0.78 20.25
N PHE A 210 -1.05 0.48 20.19
CA PHE A 210 -1.80 1.55 19.50
C PHE A 210 -0.96 2.36 18.51
N MET A 211 -0.08 1.70 17.73
CA MET A 211 0.65 2.38 16.64
C MET A 211 -0.05 2.31 15.27
N LEU A 212 -1.28 1.78 15.21
CA LEU A 212 -2.02 1.60 13.95
C LEU A 212 -3.27 2.50 13.77
N ILE A 213 -3.51 3.45 14.69
CA ILE A 213 -4.69 4.34 14.67
C ILE A 213 -4.36 5.79 14.25
N MET A 214 -3.11 6.15 13.92
CA MET A 214 -2.74 7.56 13.72
C MET A 214 -1.69 7.80 12.62
N ILE A 215 -2.10 7.85 11.35
CA ILE A 215 -1.67 8.97 10.48
C ILE A 215 -2.94 9.54 9.84
N TRP A 216 -3.74 10.23 10.65
CA TRP A 216 -4.57 11.38 10.29
C TRP A 216 -5.44 11.77 11.49
N ARG A 217 -4.81 12.38 12.50
CA ARG A 217 -5.50 13.34 13.36
C ARG A 217 -4.70 14.61 13.24
N GLU A 218 -5.32 15.66 12.72
CA GLU A 218 -4.77 17.01 12.80
C GLU A 218 -4.42 17.31 14.26
N ASN A 219 -3.19 17.74 14.51
CA ASN A 219 -2.91 18.54 15.69
C ASN A 219 -3.47 19.94 15.44
N PRO A 220 -4.04 20.65 16.44
CA PRO A 220 -4.59 22.00 16.29
C PRO A 220 -3.57 23.08 15.84
N ASN A 221 -2.29 22.71 15.66
CA ASN A 221 -1.18 23.64 15.49
C ASN A 221 -0.39 23.38 14.18
N GLY A 222 -0.92 22.58 13.25
CA GLY A 222 -0.49 22.59 11.84
C GLY A 222 0.97 22.23 11.51
N THR A 223 1.70 21.54 12.39
CA THR A 223 3.10 21.18 12.15
C THR A 223 3.32 19.66 12.21
N PHE A 224 3.86 19.09 11.12
CA PHE A 224 4.27 17.68 11.01
C PHE A 224 5.76 17.62 10.63
N VAL A 225 6.50 16.80 11.37
CA VAL A 225 7.95 16.67 11.27
C VAL A 225 8.34 15.80 10.07
N TYR A 226 9.38 16.27 9.38
CA TYR A 226 9.90 15.92 8.06
C TYR A 226 10.28 14.45 7.82
N ALA A 227 10.02 13.98 6.59
CA ALA A 227 10.99 13.15 5.87
C ALA A 227 11.99 14.08 5.18
N LYS A 228 13.24 14.13 5.67
CA LYS A 228 14.34 14.81 4.96
C LYS A 228 14.85 13.89 3.85
N ALA A 229 14.08 13.79 2.77
CA ALA A 229 14.49 13.11 1.54
C ALA A 229 14.13 14.01 0.35
N ALA A 230 14.81 15.15 0.22
CA ALA A 230 14.60 16.04 -0.93
C ALA A 230 15.81 16.89 -1.35
N GLU A 231 17.03 16.61 -0.86
CA GLU A 231 18.21 17.42 -1.25
C GLU A 231 19.33 16.65 -1.97
N SER A 232 19.22 15.33 -2.17
CA SER A 232 20.28 14.56 -2.87
C SER A 232 19.85 13.83 -4.14
N MET A 233 18.65 14.08 -4.68
CA MET A 233 18.19 13.44 -5.93
C MET A 233 18.71 14.11 -7.22
N ALA A 234 19.74 14.95 -7.14
CA ALA A 234 20.47 15.49 -8.28
C ALA A 234 21.97 15.44 -7.97
N PRO A 235 22.86 14.77 -8.76
CA PRO A 235 22.70 13.97 -9.98
C PRO A 235 23.31 12.55 -9.86
N ARG A 236 22.50 11.49 -9.99
CA ARG A 236 23.00 10.11 -10.27
C ARG A 236 22.25 9.41 -11.40
N LEU A 237 21.62 10.20 -12.27
CA LEU A 237 20.98 9.72 -13.49
C LEU A 237 21.89 9.99 -14.67
N ASN A 238 22.96 9.19 -14.83
CA ASN A 238 23.73 9.11 -16.07
C ASN A 238 24.53 7.80 -16.25
N MET A 239 24.11 6.68 -15.67
CA MET A 239 24.78 5.38 -15.85
C MET A 239 23.82 4.20 -16.14
N ALA A 240 22.72 4.45 -16.85
CA ALA A 240 21.87 3.38 -17.40
C ALA A 240 21.66 3.51 -18.91
N LYS A 241 22.67 4.04 -19.63
CA LYS A 241 22.78 4.01 -21.09
C LYS A 241 24.21 3.64 -21.49
N SER A 242 24.62 2.42 -21.18
CA SER A 242 25.69 1.68 -21.87
C SER A 242 25.96 0.39 -21.11
N ARG A 243 25.28 -0.69 -21.51
CA ARG A 243 25.70 -2.10 -21.42
C ARG A 243 24.49 -2.96 -21.81
N GLY A 244 24.62 -3.65 -22.94
CA GLY A 244 23.62 -4.58 -23.48
C GLY A 244 22.88 -3.99 -24.65
#